data_AF-A0A7C7DUT4-F1
#
_entry.id   AF-A0A7C7DUT4-F1
#
_cell.length_a   1.000
_cell.length_b   1.000
_cell.length_c   1.000
_cell.angle_alpha   90.00
_cell.angle_beta   90.00
_cell.angle_gamma   90.00
#
_symmetry.space_group_name_H-M   'P 1'
#
loop_
_entity.id
_entity.type
_entity.pdbx_description
1 polymer ?
#
loop_
_entity_poly.entity_id
_entity_poly.type
_entity_poly.pdbx_seq_one_letter_code
_entity_poly.pdbx_strand_id
1 'polypeptide(L)'
;MYATTHLIIGAAAGMLTTDLASGFIAGCASHAVADMIPHHDYGSVGWGIVDVSLALGVFHWILKLGYGPPVLAAAISGVIPDLEVVWAYFHPDDYRPPNPKRRLFFPSHSGLLPHGKLDFPLGFIVQAIIAALLLPVLGICLVPSAVL
;
A
#
# COMPACT_ATOMS: atom_id res chain seq x y z
N MET A 1 1.76 6.12 1.90
CA MET A 1 1.99 5.96 0.45
C MET A 1 0.66 5.61 -0.24
N TYR A 2 0.59 5.45 -1.57
CA TYR A 2 -0.66 5.05 -2.23
C TYR A 2 -1.01 3.58 -1.92
N ALA A 3 -2.29 3.30 -1.70
CA ALA A 3 -2.84 1.97 -1.45
C ALA A 3 -2.42 0.95 -2.53
N THR A 4 -2.41 1.35 -3.81
CA THR A 4 -1.93 0.47 -4.90
C THR A 4 -0.49 0.05 -4.68
N THR A 5 0.38 0.99 -4.33
CA THR A 5 1.81 0.72 -4.12
C THR A 5 2.01 -0.16 -2.90
N HIS A 6 1.32 0.11 -1.80
CA HIS A 6 1.32 -0.74 -0.60
C HIS A 6 0.87 -2.18 -0.91
N LEU A 7 -0.18 -2.33 -1.72
CA LEU A 7 -0.69 -3.64 -2.13
C LEU A 7 0.34 -4.43 -2.94
N ILE A 8 0.99 -3.78 -3.90
CA ILE A 8 2.02 -4.40 -4.75
C ILE A 8 3.23 -4.82 -3.91
N ILE A 9 3.72 -3.94 -3.04
CA ILE A 9 4.84 -4.25 -2.14
C ILE A 9 4.47 -5.40 -1.22
N GLY A 10 3.28 -5.37 -0.61
CA GLY A 10 2.78 -6.43 0.27
C GLY A 10 2.71 -7.77 -0.45
N ALA A 11 2.13 -7.81 -1.65
CA ALA A 11 2.07 -9.02 -2.47
C ALA A 11 3.47 -9.57 -2.78
N ALA A 12 4.41 -8.72 -3.19
CA ALA A 12 5.78 -9.11 -3.49
C ALA A 12 6.51 -9.65 -2.24
N ALA A 13 6.32 -9.01 -1.08
CA ALA A 13 6.85 -9.51 0.19
C ALA A 13 6.26 -10.87 0.57
N GLY A 14 4.97 -11.08 0.32
CA GLY A 14 4.29 -12.35 0.57
C GLY A 14 4.86 -13.54 -0.22
N MET A 15 5.51 -13.31 -1.37
CA MET A 15 6.20 -14.37 -2.13
C MET A 15 7.37 -15.01 -1.36
N LEU A 16 7.87 -14.33 -0.32
CA LEU A 16 8.95 -14.80 0.55
C LEU A 16 8.43 -15.55 1.78
N THR A 17 7.13 -15.80 1.86
CA THR A 17 6.46 -16.40 3.02
C THR A 17 5.79 -17.72 2.67
N THR A 18 5.57 -18.57 3.67
CA THR A 18 5.10 -19.95 3.45
C THR A 18 3.69 -20.21 3.97
N ASP A 19 3.13 -19.32 4.78
CA ASP A 19 1.83 -19.51 5.43
C ASP A 19 1.08 -18.18 5.58
N LEU A 20 -0.21 -18.27 5.94
CA LEU A 20 -1.11 -17.13 6.03
C LEU A 20 -0.62 -16.08 7.05
N ALA A 21 -0.11 -16.52 8.20
CA ALA A 21 0.29 -15.64 9.28
C ALA A 21 1.60 -14.91 8.94
N SER A 22 2.59 -15.64 8.41
CA SER A 22 3.83 -15.02 7.93
C SER A 22 3.58 -14.05 6.78
N GLY A 23 2.66 -14.37 5.84
CA GLY A 23 2.21 -13.46 4.80
C GLY A 23 1.57 -12.19 5.36
N PHE A 24 0.62 -12.33 6.30
CA PHE A 24 -0.03 -11.18 6.93
C PHE A 24 1.00 -10.26 7.64
N ILE A 25 1.93 -10.84 8.41
CA ILE A 25 2.99 -10.10 9.09
C ILE A 25 3.88 -9.39 8.07
N ALA A 26 4.28 -10.08 6.99
CA ALA A 26 5.11 -9.49 5.93
C ALA A 26 4.42 -8.29 5.27
N GLY A 27 3.11 -8.37 5.00
CA GLY A 27 2.37 -7.23 4.45
C GLY A 27 2.37 -6.02 5.38
N CYS A 28 2.04 -6.20 6.67
CA CYS A 28 2.10 -5.11 7.66
C CYS A 28 3.51 -4.52 7.80
N ALA A 29 4.54 -5.37 7.88
CA ALA A 29 5.93 -4.92 7.97
C ALA A 29 6.33 -4.14 6.72
N SER A 30 5.93 -4.62 5.55
CA SER A 30 6.22 -3.96 4.27
C SER A 30 5.53 -2.61 4.15
N HIS A 31 4.31 -2.44 4.70
CA HIS A 31 3.65 -1.15 4.78
C HIS A 31 4.49 -0.15 5.58
N ALA A 32 4.91 -0.53 6.79
CA ALA A 32 5.70 0.32 7.66
C ALA A 32 7.02 0.75 6.99
N VAL A 33 7.70 -0.17 6.30
CA VAL A 33 8.92 0.12 5.54
C VAL A 33 8.63 1.02 4.33
N ALA A 34 7.55 0.76 3.61
CA ALA A 34 7.17 1.53 2.42
C ALA A 34 6.88 3.00 2.77
N ASP A 35 6.23 3.27 3.90
CA ASP A 35 5.96 4.63 4.36
C ASP A 35 7.23 5.41 4.73
N MET A 36 8.32 4.73 5.09
CA MET A 36 9.61 5.38 5.34
C MET A 36 10.29 5.83 4.05
N ILE A 37 9.90 5.30 2.89
CA ILE A 37 10.41 5.71 1.58
C ILE A 37 9.75 7.04 1.21
N PRO A 38 10.51 8.09 0.83
CA PRO A 38 9.92 9.36 0.43
C PRO A 38 8.89 9.23 -0.70
N HIS A 39 7.65 9.60 -0.42
CA HIS A 39 6.52 9.46 -1.34
C HIS A 39 5.55 10.65 -1.25
N HIS A 40 4.65 10.72 -2.24
CA HIS A 40 3.57 11.69 -2.26
C HIS A 40 2.30 11.07 -1.65
N ASP A 41 1.66 11.78 -0.73
CA ASP A 41 0.35 11.43 -0.16
C ASP A 41 -0.79 12.04 -0.98
N TYR A 42 -2.02 11.52 -0.89
CA TYR A 42 -3.14 12.09 -1.64
C TYR A 42 -3.42 13.55 -1.24
N GLY A 43 -3.61 14.41 -2.24
CA GLY A 43 -4.07 15.80 -2.01
C GLY A 43 -5.59 15.94 -1.88
N SER A 44 -6.37 14.93 -2.31
CA SER A 44 -7.84 14.95 -2.24
C SER A 44 -8.45 13.55 -2.23
N VAL A 45 -9.68 13.44 -1.74
CA VAL A 45 -10.45 12.18 -1.70
C VAL A 45 -10.65 11.59 -3.10
N GLY A 46 -10.84 12.45 -4.12
CA GLY A 46 -11.03 12.00 -5.50
C GLY A 46 -9.86 11.14 -6.00
N TRP A 47 -8.62 11.56 -5.71
CA TRP A 47 -7.43 10.77 -6.05
C TRP A 47 -7.32 9.49 -5.22
N GLY A 48 -7.74 9.52 -3.96
CA GLY A 48 -7.82 8.32 -3.12
C GLY A 48 -8.78 7.27 -3.70
N ILE A 49 -9.96 7.69 -4.19
CA ILE A 49 -10.94 6.77 -4.83
C ILE A 49 -10.35 6.14 -6.10
N VAL A 50 -9.67 6.94 -6.93
CA VAL A 50 -9.01 6.45 -8.15
C VAL A 50 -7.97 5.39 -7.79
N ASP A 51 -7.13 5.67 -6.79
CA ASP A 51 -6.08 4.74 -6.41
C ASP A 51 -6.62 3.46 -5.74
N VAL A 52 -7.62 3.54 -4.86
CA VAL A 52 -8.27 2.35 -4.30
C VAL A 52 -8.89 1.49 -5.40
N SER A 53 -9.50 2.13 -6.42
CA SER A 53 -10.05 1.40 -7.57
C SER A 53 -8.96 0.68 -8.36
N LEU A 54 -7.79 1.32 -8.54
CA LEU A 54 -6.62 0.71 -9.17
C LEU A 54 -6.08 -0.45 -8.32
N ALA A 55 -5.94 -0.28 -7.00
CA ALA A 55 -5.50 -1.31 -6.07
C ALA A 55 -6.39 -2.55 -6.14
N LEU A 56 -7.72 -2.37 -6.17
CA LEU A 56 -8.68 -3.47 -6.35
C LEU A 56 -8.51 -4.18 -7.69
N GLY A 57 -8.25 -3.44 -8.76
CA GLY A 57 -7.94 -3.99 -10.09
C GLY A 57 -6.67 -4.85 -10.08
N VAL A 58 -5.60 -4.36 -9.47
CA VAL A 58 -4.33 -5.09 -9.30
C VAL A 58 -4.53 -6.33 -8.42
N PHE A 59 -5.25 -6.20 -7.31
CA PHE A 59 -5.56 -7.33 -6.44
C PHE A 59 -6.36 -8.43 -7.15
N HIS A 60 -7.35 -8.04 -7.95
CA HIS A 60 -8.11 -8.97 -8.78
C HIS A 60 -7.21 -9.70 -9.79
N TRP A 61 -6.22 -9.01 -10.37
CA TRP A 61 -5.25 -9.64 -11.26
C TRP A 61 -4.34 -10.63 -10.52
N ILE A 62 -3.84 -10.28 -9.34
CA ILE A 62 -3.06 -11.18 -8.47
C ILE A 62 -3.86 -12.47 -8.16
N LEU A 63 -5.16 -12.34 -7.88
CA LEU A 63 -6.04 -13.50 -7.70
C LEU A 63 -6.10 -14.40 -8.94
N LYS A 64 -6.18 -13.81 -10.15
CA LYS A 64 -6.21 -14.57 -11.41
C LYS A 64 -4.91 -15.30 -11.72
N LEU A 65 -3.78 -14.82 -11.22
CA LEU A 65 -2.49 -15.49 -11.36
C LEU A 65 -2.35 -16.74 -10.48
N GLY A 66 -3.32 -17.01 -9.61
CA GLY A 66 -3.34 -18.23 -8.80
C GLY A 66 -2.36 -18.21 -7.63
N TYR A 67 -1.95 -17.03 -7.18
CA TYR A 67 -1.10 -16.90 -6.00
C TYR A 67 -1.78 -17.49 -4.75
N GLY A 68 -0.97 -18.16 -3.92
CA GLY A 68 -1.45 -18.82 -2.71
C GLY A 68 -1.87 -17.85 -1.59
N PRO A 69 -2.51 -18.37 -0.52
CA PRO A 69 -2.98 -17.57 0.61
C PRO A 69 -1.96 -16.61 1.24
N PRO A 70 -0.65 -16.94 1.38
CA PRO A 70 0.32 -16.03 1.98
C PRO A 70 0.49 -14.71 1.22
N VAL A 71 0.56 -14.78 -0.11
CA VAL A 71 0.69 -13.61 -1.00
C VAL A 71 -0.56 -12.73 -0.92
N LEU A 72 -1.74 -13.35 -0.93
CA LEU A 72 -3.01 -12.63 -0.82
C LEU A 72 -3.16 -11.94 0.55
N ALA A 73 -2.78 -12.63 1.63
CA ALA A 73 -2.78 -12.07 2.97
C ALA A 73 -1.83 -10.88 3.09
N ALA A 74 -0.62 -11.00 2.52
CA ALA A 74 0.36 -9.92 2.52
C ALA A 74 -0.08 -8.71 1.68
N ALA A 75 -0.70 -8.94 0.52
CA ALA A 75 -1.26 -7.89 -0.32
C ALA A 75 -2.35 -7.09 0.42
N ILE A 76 -3.26 -7.80 1.10
CA ILE A 76 -4.34 -7.18 1.88
C ILE A 76 -3.77 -6.46 3.12
N SER A 77 -2.93 -7.13 3.91
CA SER A 77 -2.39 -6.55 5.14
C SER A 77 -1.40 -5.43 4.90
N GLY A 78 -0.83 -5.33 3.69
CA GLY A 78 -0.08 -4.17 3.23
C GLY A 78 -0.94 -2.90 3.13
N VAL A 79 -2.26 -3.00 2.93
CA VAL A 79 -3.17 -1.84 2.77
C VAL A 79 -4.03 -1.60 4.00
N ILE A 80 -4.36 -2.63 4.77
CA ILE A 80 -5.21 -2.52 5.98
C ILE A 80 -4.79 -1.37 6.92
N PRO A 81 -3.50 -1.12 7.19
CA PRO A 81 -3.10 -0.02 8.07
C PRO A 81 -3.69 1.34 7.64
N ASP A 82 -3.81 1.63 6.35
CA ASP A 82 -4.36 2.90 5.85
C ASP A 82 -5.83 3.11 6.21
N LEU A 83 -6.57 2.05 6.56
CA LEU A 83 -7.98 2.18 6.96
C LEU A 83 -8.14 3.07 8.19
N GLU A 84 -7.15 3.14 9.08
CA GLU A 84 -7.22 4.07 10.22
C GLU A 84 -7.06 5.54 9.78
N VAL A 85 -6.27 5.81 8.72
CA VAL A 85 -6.10 7.15 8.15
C VAL A 85 -7.40 7.58 7.46
N VAL A 86 -8.03 6.66 6.71
CA VAL A 86 -9.35 6.89 6.12
C VAL A 86 -10.38 7.17 7.23
N TRP A 87 -10.38 6.38 8.30
CA TRP A 87 -11.27 6.60 9.44
C TRP A 87 -11.06 7.98 10.08
N ALA A 88 -9.81 8.35 10.36
CA ALA A 88 -9.46 9.64 10.94
C ALA A 88 -9.79 10.82 10.03
N TYR A 89 -9.74 10.63 8.70
CA TYR A 89 -10.18 11.62 7.73
C TYR A 89 -11.68 11.94 7.87
N PHE A 90 -12.52 10.92 8.06
CA PHE A 90 -13.96 11.10 8.25
C PHE A 90 -14.39 11.48 9.67
N HIS A 91 -13.48 11.40 10.64
CA HIS A 91 -13.72 11.78 12.05
C HIS A 91 -12.73 12.85 12.52
N PRO A 92 -12.66 14.02 11.84
CA PRO A 92 -11.63 15.02 12.12
C PRO A 92 -11.67 15.52 13.57
N ASP A 93 -12.85 15.62 14.19
CA ASP A 93 -13.01 16.08 15.58
C ASP A 93 -12.33 15.17 16.62
N ASP A 94 -12.10 13.90 16.28
CA ASP A 94 -11.46 12.94 17.17
C ASP A 94 -9.94 12.90 16.98
N TYR A 95 -9.43 13.25 15.80
CA TYR A 95 -8.03 12.99 15.40
C TYR A 95 -7.23 14.25 15.05
N ARG A 96 -7.87 15.40 14.80
CA ARG A 96 -7.21 16.62 14.34
C ARG A 96 -7.22 17.74 15.40
N PRO A 97 -6.33 18.74 15.27
CA PRO A 97 -6.29 19.90 16.15
C PRO A 97 -7.63 20.67 16.19
N PRO A 98 -7.92 21.41 17.27
CA PRO A 98 -6.97 21.83 18.32
C PRO A 98 -6.77 20.83 19.47
N ASN A 99 -7.68 19.88 19.68
CA ASN A 99 -7.61 18.95 20.81
C ASN A 99 -7.99 17.53 20.39
N PRO A 100 -7.07 16.77 19.77
CA PRO A 100 -7.36 15.43 19.30
C PRO A 100 -7.65 14.50 20.49
N LYS A 101 -8.80 13.83 20.46
CA LYS A 101 -9.22 12.87 21.48
C LYS A 101 -8.55 11.51 21.30
N ARG A 102 -8.07 11.21 20.10
CA ARG A 102 -7.51 9.92 19.69
C ARG A 102 -6.24 10.13 18.88
N ARG A 103 -5.38 9.11 18.88
CA ARG A 103 -4.17 9.04 18.04
C ARG A 103 -4.32 7.87 17.07
N LEU A 104 -3.60 7.96 15.96
CA LEU A 104 -3.40 6.81 15.07
C LEU A 104 -2.51 5.79 15.78
N PHE A 105 -2.71 4.51 15.47
CA PHE A 105 -2.06 3.41 16.17
C PHE A 105 -0.90 2.82 15.37
N PHE A 106 -1.00 2.78 14.04
CA PHE A 106 0.03 2.15 13.22
C PHE A 106 1.35 2.94 13.32
N PRO A 107 2.52 2.27 13.40
CA PRO A 107 3.79 2.95 13.68
C PRO A 107 4.16 4.10 12.73
N SER A 108 3.94 3.98 11.42
CA SER A 108 4.20 5.07 10.45
C SER A 108 3.22 6.23 10.59
N HIS A 109 1.96 5.96 10.96
CA HIS A 109 0.91 6.97 11.09
C HIS A 109 0.94 7.73 12.42
N SER A 110 1.41 7.07 13.48
CA SER A 110 1.52 7.64 14.83
C SER A 110 2.73 8.55 15.03
N GLY A 111 3.65 8.58 14.05
CA GLY A 111 4.94 9.28 14.14
C GLY A 111 6.02 8.49 14.87
N LEU A 112 5.80 7.21 15.18
CA LEU A 112 6.81 6.33 15.78
C LEU A 112 7.91 5.99 14.76
N LEU A 113 7.55 5.82 13.49
CA LEU A 113 8.48 5.66 12.38
C LEU A 113 8.55 6.94 11.54
N PRO A 114 9.70 7.23 10.90
CA PRO A 114 9.80 8.32 9.94
C PRO A 114 8.79 8.14 8.81
N HIS A 115 8.04 9.20 8.49
CA HIS A 115 7.15 9.22 7.32
C HIS A 115 7.82 10.00 6.20
N GLY A 116 8.25 9.31 5.15
CA GLY A 116 8.95 9.92 4.03
C GLY A 116 8.00 10.72 3.16
N LYS A 117 8.12 12.06 3.16
CA LYS A 117 7.31 12.93 2.30
C LYS A 117 8.11 13.54 1.18
N LEU A 118 7.52 13.58 -0.01
CA LEU A 118 8.11 14.18 -1.19
C LEU A 118 6.99 14.75 -2.07
N ASP A 119 7.18 16.00 -2.51
CA ASP A 119 6.14 16.72 -3.26
C ASP A 119 5.90 16.08 -4.63
N PHE A 120 4.71 16.36 -5.19
CA PHE A 120 4.42 16.04 -6.58
C PHE A 120 5.31 16.89 -7.52
N PRO A 121 5.87 16.32 -8.60
CA PRO A 121 5.64 14.98 -9.14
C PRO A 121 6.61 13.90 -8.62
N LEU A 122 7.67 14.27 -7.93
CA LEU A 122 8.76 13.36 -7.58
C LEU A 122 8.30 12.21 -6.67
N GLY A 123 7.49 12.50 -5.65
CA GLY A 123 6.94 11.45 -4.77
C GLY A 123 5.98 10.49 -5.47
N PHE A 124 5.36 10.90 -6.58
CA PHE A 124 4.58 10.02 -7.45
C PHE A 124 5.49 9.15 -8.32
N ILE A 125 6.54 9.75 -8.91
CA ILE A 125 7.52 9.03 -9.75
C ILE A 125 8.19 7.90 -8.96
N VAL A 126 8.56 8.13 -7.69
CA VAL A 126 9.13 7.08 -6.82
C VAL A 126 8.19 5.87 -6.72
N GLN A 127 6.91 6.11 -6.45
CA GLN A 127 5.89 5.06 -6.35
C GLN A 127 5.68 4.34 -7.68
N ALA A 128 5.65 5.07 -8.79
CA ALA A 128 5.54 4.50 -10.13
C ALA A 128 6.73 3.60 -10.47
N ILE A 129 7.95 3.98 -10.08
CA ILE A 129 9.16 3.15 -10.25
C ILE A 129 9.04 1.87 -9.42
N ILE A 130 8.65 1.98 -8.14
CA ILE A 130 8.48 0.80 -7.27
C ILE A 130 7.45 -0.17 -7.88
N ALA A 131 6.30 0.34 -8.32
CA ALA A 131 5.27 -0.47 -8.97
C ALA A 131 5.81 -1.12 -10.26
N ALA A 132 6.50 -0.35 -11.12
CA ALA A 132 7.06 -0.87 -12.37
C ALA A 132 8.12 -1.96 -12.15
N LEU A 133 8.86 -1.92 -11.04
CA LEU A 133 9.84 -2.94 -10.69
C LEU A 133 9.21 -4.21 -10.09
N LEU A 134 8.15 -4.08 -9.30
CA LEU A 134 7.54 -5.19 -8.58
C LEU A 134 6.41 -5.89 -9.34
N LEU A 135 5.70 -5.21 -10.24
CA LEU A 135 4.67 -5.83 -11.07
C LEU A 135 5.21 -7.02 -11.90
N PRO A 136 6.38 -6.93 -12.57
CA PRO A 136 6.96 -8.08 -13.26
C PRO A 136 7.32 -9.25 -12.33
N VAL A 137 7.75 -8.97 -11.10
CA VAL A 137 8.03 -10.01 -10.08
C VAL A 137 6.74 -10.78 -9.75
N LEU A 138 5.61 -10.09 -9.76
CA LEU A 138 4.28 -10.66 -9.61
C LEU A 138 3.73 -11.28 -10.90
N GLY A 139 4.53 -11.46 -11.96
CA GLY A 139 4.06 -11.99 -13.25
C GLY A 139 3.12 -11.04 -14.01
N ILE A 140 3.08 -9.76 -13.62
CA ILE A 140 2.29 -8.71 -14.27
C ILE A 140 3.22 -7.93 -15.20
N CYS A 141 3.24 -8.34 -16.48
CA CYS A 141 4.01 -7.64 -17.50
C CYS A 141 3.29 -6.35 -17.94
N LEU A 142 4.03 -5.24 -17.99
CA LEU A 142 3.55 -3.97 -18.56
C LEU A 142 3.56 -3.97 -20.10
N VAL A 143 4.19 -4.98 -20.71
CA VAL A 143 4.24 -5.16 -22.16
C VAL A 143 3.35 -6.34 -22.52
N PRO A 144 2.44 -6.21 -23.51
CA PRO A 144 1.66 -7.33 -24.00
C PRO A 144 2.60 -8.46 -24.38
N SER A 145 2.38 -9.67 -23.85
CA SER A 145 3.00 -10.87 -24.38
C SER A 145 2.56 -10.97 -25.84
N ALA A 146 3.43 -10.53 -26.75
CA ALA A 146 3.26 -10.83 -28.16
C ALA A 146 3.21 -12.35 -28.25
N VAL A 147 2.08 -12.84 -28.77
CA VAL A 147 1.81 -14.23 -29.09
C VAL A 147 3.04 -14.80 -29.82
N LEU A 148 3.72 -15.74 -29.17
CA LEU A 148 4.68 -16.66 -29.80
C LEU A 148 4.03 -18.04 -29.87
#